data_AF-A0A067GPA2-F1
#
_entry.id   AF-A0A067GPA2-F1
#
_cell.length_a   1.000
_cell.length_b   1.000
_cell.length_c   1.000
_cell.angle_alpha   90.00
_cell.angle_beta   90.00
_cell.angle_gamma   90.00
#
_symmetry.space_group_name_H-M   'P 1'
#
loop_
_entity.id
_entity.type
_entity.pdbx_description
1 polymer ?
#
loop_
_entity_poly.entity_id
_entity_poly.type
_entity_poly.pdbx_seq_one_letter_code
_entity_poly.pdbx_strand_id
1 'polypeptide(L)'
;MPATFNDHFEWYDSSLKSVSASAAMLYTYKNVIHGFSTRLTAKEAESLQKQPGIVSVLPEVRYELHTTRTPEFLGLGKSETLFPTSEVQSEVIVGVLDTGVWPEIKSFDDTGMGPVPRGWKGV
;
A
#
# COMPACT_ATOMS: atom_id res chain seq x y z
N MET A 1 14.22 14.08 7.77
CA MET A 1 15.64 13.92 7.43
C MET A 1 16.45 14.94 8.23
N PRO A 2 17.61 14.57 8.80
CA PRO A 2 18.51 15.52 9.46
C PRO A 2 18.95 16.64 8.51
N ALA A 3 19.17 17.84 9.04
CA ALA A 3 19.55 19.02 8.23
C ALA A 3 20.93 18.89 7.54
N THR A 4 21.71 17.87 7.89
CA THR A 4 23.02 17.56 7.27
C THR A 4 22.90 16.92 5.90
N PHE A 5 21.70 16.53 5.47
CA PHE A 5 21.46 15.89 4.18
C PHE A 5 20.56 16.79 3.30
N ASN A 6 20.84 16.80 2.00
CA ASN A 6 20.02 17.51 1.00
C ASN A 6 19.11 16.57 0.22
N ASP A 7 19.34 15.26 0.32
CA ASP A 7 18.59 14.24 -0.38
C ASP A 7 18.29 13.05 0.54
N HIS A 8 17.04 12.58 0.49
CA HIS A 8 16.58 11.48 1.33
C HIS A 8 17.26 10.16 1.01
N PHE A 9 17.62 9.92 -0.25
CA PHE A 9 18.29 8.69 -0.65
C PHE A 9 19.71 8.62 -0.10
N GLU A 10 20.47 9.74 -0.15
CA GLU A 10 21.79 9.82 0.49
C GLU A 10 21.72 9.60 2.00
N TRP A 11 20.71 10.20 2.67
CA TRP A 11 20.49 9.96 4.09
C TRP A 11 20.19 8.50 4.38
N TYR A 12 19.28 7.88 3.65
CA TYR A 12 18.90 6.48 3.84
C TYR A 12 20.07 5.53 3.61
N ASP A 13 20.83 5.72 2.52
CA ASP A 13 21.99 4.89 2.22
C ASP A 13 23.08 5.04 3.30
N SER A 14 23.38 6.27 3.72
CA SER A 14 24.34 6.53 4.79
C SER A 14 23.92 5.87 6.11
N SER A 15 22.65 6.05 6.52
CA SER A 15 22.09 5.41 7.72
C SER A 15 22.13 3.89 7.62
N LEU A 16 21.81 3.31 6.46
CA LEU A 16 21.84 1.87 6.25
C LEU A 16 23.28 1.31 6.30
N LYS A 17 24.22 1.94 5.59
CA LYS A 17 25.62 1.51 5.54
C LYS A 17 26.34 1.61 6.88
N SER A 18 25.91 2.53 7.75
CA SER A 18 26.46 2.66 9.10
C SER A 18 26.15 1.46 10.01
N VAL A 19 25.08 0.70 9.73
CA VAL A 19 24.73 -0.52 10.49
C VAL A 19 25.06 -1.79 9.74
N SER A 20 25.06 -1.77 8.41
CA SER A 20 25.34 -2.95 7.59
C SER A 20 25.99 -2.58 6.26
N ALA A 21 27.27 -2.93 6.10
CA ALA A 21 28.04 -2.58 4.90
C ALA A 21 27.51 -3.26 3.62
N SER A 22 26.97 -4.47 3.76
CA SER A 22 26.48 -5.28 2.63
C SER A 22 24.98 -5.09 2.33
N ALA A 23 24.20 -4.49 3.24
CA ALA A 23 22.79 -4.25 3.00
C ALA A 23 22.56 -3.23 1.88
N ALA A 24 21.42 -3.37 1.21
CA ALA A 24 20.94 -2.48 0.17
C ALA A 24 19.45 -2.17 0.40
N MET A 25 19.01 -1.01 -0.08
CA MET A 25 17.59 -0.67 -0.10
C MET A 25 16.87 -1.51 -1.15
N LEU A 26 15.74 -2.11 -0.78
CA LEU A 26 14.87 -2.86 -1.68
C LEU A 26 13.82 -1.95 -2.33
N TYR A 27 13.30 -0.99 -1.56
CA TYR A 27 12.30 -0.03 -2.02
C TYR A 27 12.44 1.27 -1.24
N THR A 28 12.04 2.39 -1.86
CA THR A 28 12.02 3.71 -1.24
C THR A 28 10.62 4.30 -1.31
N TYR A 29 10.12 4.74 -0.16
CA TYR A 29 8.82 5.40 -0.01
C TYR A 29 9.01 6.91 0.04
N LYS A 30 8.24 7.65 -0.78
CA LYS A 30 8.34 9.11 -0.90
C LYS A 30 7.03 9.88 -0.85
N ASN A 31 5.88 9.21 -1.02
CA ASN A 31 4.59 9.88 -1.18
C ASN A 31 3.79 9.93 0.13
N VAL A 32 3.43 8.76 0.69
CA VAL A 32 2.61 8.66 1.91
C VAL A 32 3.49 8.69 3.16
N ILE A 33 4.64 8.02 3.09
CA ILE A 33 5.66 8.01 4.14
C ILE A 33 7.03 8.23 3.50
N HIS A 34 7.95 8.76 4.30
CA HIS A 34 9.36 8.88 3.96
C HIS A 34 10.13 7.74 4.64
N GLY A 35 10.65 6.79 3.86
CA GLY A 35 11.45 5.70 4.40
C GLY A 35 11.89 4.72 3.31
N PHE A 36 12.40 3.57 3.72
CA PHE A 36 12.84 2.51 2.80
C PHE A 36 12.62 1.14 3.43
N SER A 37 12.61 0.10 2.59
CA SER A 37 12.65 -1.30 3.03
C SER A 37 14.02 -1.91 2.74
N THR A 38 14.47 -2.82 3.61
CA THR A 38 15.77 -3.50 3.50
C THR A 38 15.76 -4.83 4.25
N ARG A 39 16.81 -5.63 4.10
CA ARG A 39 17.03 -6.86 4.87
C ARG A 39 18.18 -6.62 5.83
N LEU A 40 17.89 -6.79 7.12
CA LEU A 40 18.83 -6.65 8.22
C LEU A 40 18.66 -7.80 9.19
N THR A 41 19.72 -8.12 9.93
CA THR A 41 19.61 -8.92 11.15
C THR A 41 18.90 -8.12 12.24
N ALA A 42 18.37 -8.81 13.25
CA ALA A 42 17.69 -8.15 14.37
C ALA A 42 18.58 -7.12 15.08
N LYS A 43 19.88 -7.41 15.23
CA LYS A 43 20.84 -6.52 15.87
C LYS A 43 21.14 -5.26 15.03
N GLU A 44 21.24 -5.40 13.72
CA GLU A 44 21.43 -4.25 12.81
C GLU A 44 20.16 -3.39 12.78
N ALA A 45 18.97 -3.99 12.76
CA ALA A 45 17.69 -3.28 12.81
C ALA A 45 17.53 -2.48 14.12
N GLU A 46 17.88 -3.07 15.27
CA GLU A 46 17.87 -2.38 16.57
C GLU A 46 18.87 -1.20 16.59
N SER A 47 20.04 -1.39 15.97
CA SER A 47 21.06 -0.33 15.85
C SER A 47 20.56 0.81 14.95
N LEU A 48 19.86 0.50 13.85
CA LEU A 48 19.28 1.49 12.94
C LEU A 48 18.17 2.28 13.64
N GLN A 49 17.31 1.60 14.40
CA GLN A 49 16.20 2.22 15.11
C GLN A 49 16.65 3.30 16.12
N LYS A 50 17.85 3.16 16.68
CA LYS A 50 18.41 4.13 17.64
C LYS A 50 18.97 5.40 16.97
N GLN A 51 19.03 5.45 15.64
CA GLN A 51 19.60 6.60 14.94
C GLN A 51 18.67 7.82 14.96
N PRO A 52 19.22 9.03 15.12
CA PRO A 52 18.45 10.26 14.99
C PRO A 52 17.74 10.35 13.64
N GLY A 53 16.45 10.70 13.68
CA GLY A 53 15.61 10.84 12.48
C GLY A 53 14.91 9.55 12.04
N ILE A 54 15.26 8.38 12.61
CA ILE A 54 14.49 7.15 12.41
C ILE A 54 13.33 7.13 13.41
N VAL A 55 12.10 7.24 12.90
CA VAL A 55 10.88 7.27 13.74
C VAL A 55 10.48 5.87 14.19
N SER A 56 10.60 4.88 13.30
CA SER A 56 10.23 3.49 13.59
C SER A 56 10.94 2.54 12.64
N VAL A 57 11.27 1.35 13.13
CA VAL A 57 11.67 0.19 12.31
C VAL A 57 10.65 -0.90 12.57
N LEU A 58 9.93 -1.31 11.53
CA LEU A 58 8.87 -2.31 11.62
C LEU A 58 9.30 -3.56 10.85
N PRO A 59 9.15 -4.77 11.42
CA PRO A 59 9.39 -6.00 10.69
C PRO A 59 8.36 -6.16 9.57
N GLU A 60 8.81 -6.62 8.41
CA GLU A 60 7.92 -6.98 7.30
C GLU A 60 7.04 -8.17 7.72
N VAL A 61 5.74 -8.07 7.46
CA VAL A 61 4.76 -9.12 7.78
C VAL A 61 4.07 -9.58 6.51
N ARG A 62 3.93 -10.90 6.34
CA ARG A 62 3.09 -11.48 5.29
C ARG A 62 1.66 -11.58 5.80
N TYR A 63 0.73 -11.05 5.01
CA TYR A 63 -0.70 -11.16 5.27
C TYR A 63 -1.27 -12.38 4.55
N GLU A 64 -2.27 -13.02 5.17
CA GLU A 64 -2.98 -14.16 4.61
C GLU A 64 -4.39 -13.75 4.17
N LEU A 65 -4.93 -14.44 3.17
CA LEU A 65 -6.29 -14.19 2.71
C LEU A 65 -7.30 -14.59 3.79
N HIS A 66 -8.17 -13.65 4.16
CA HIS A 66 -9.16 -13.87 5.21
C HIS A 66 -10.44 -14.56 4.73
N THR A 67 -10.76 -14.49 3.44
CA THR A 67 -12.01 -15.04 2.90
C THR A 67 -11.87 -15.38 1.41
N THR A 68 -12.70 -16.32 0.95
CA THR A 68 -12.97 -16.57 -0.47
C THR A 68 -14.38 -16.13 -0.88
N ARG A 69 -15.13 -15.52 0.06
CA ARG A 69 -16.51 -15.06 -0.09
C ARG A 69 -16.66 -13.63 0.41
N THR A 70 -16.18 -12.68 -0.40
CA THR A 70 -16.12 -11.25 -0.07
C THR A 70 -17.50 -10.64 0.23
N PRO A 71 -18.58 -10.91 -0.53
CA PRO A 71 -19.89 -10.32 -0.23
C PRO A 71 -20.40 -10.70 1.16
N GLU A 72 -20.29 -11.96 1.56
CA GLU A 72 -20.71 -12.43 2.88
C GLU A 72 -19.80 -11.90 3.99
N PHE A 73 -18.48 -11.86 3.75
CA PHE A 73 -17.50 -11.30 4.69
C PHE A 73 -17.77 -9.81 4.98
N LEU A 74 -18.14 -9.04 3.95
CA LEU A 74 -18.51 -7.63 4.08
C LEU A 74 -19.96 -7.42 4.55
N GLY A 75 -20.73 -8.50 4.75
CA GLY A 75 -22.14 -8.41 5.16
C GLY A 75 -23.09 -7.93 4.06
N LEU A 76 -22.66 -7.94 2.80
CA LEU A 76 -23.41 -7.42 1.65
C LEU A 76 -24.60 -8.29 1.25
N GLY A 77 -24.64 -9.56 1.67
CA GLY A 77 -25.74 -10.49 1.34
C GLY A 77 -27.02 -10.31 2.16
N LYS A 78 -27.08 -9.36 3.11
CA LYS A 78 -28.17 -9.27 4.10
C LYS A 78 -29.07 -8.04 4.01
N SER A 79 -28.95 -7.22 2.96
CA SER A 79 -29.61 -5.92 2.94
C SER A 79 -30.10 -5.50 1.55
N GLU A 80 -31.42 -5.35 1.43
CA GLU A 80 -32.08 -4.58 0.37
C GLU A 80 -31.80 -3.06 0.48
N THR A 81 -31.16 -2.63 1.57
CA THR A 81 -30.96 -1.21 1.96
C THR A 81 -29.53 -0.68 1.78
N LEU A 82 -28.57 -1.51 1.32
CA LEU A 82 -27.16 -1.09 1.18
C LEU A 82 -26.96 -0.05 0.08
N PHE A 83 -27.88 -0.01 -0.88
CA PHE A 83 -27.92 0.99 -1.92
C PHE A 83 -29.24 1.75 -1.77
N PRO A 84 -29.28 2.83 -0.97
CA PRO A 84 -30.42 3.73 -1.05
C PRO A 84 -30.62 4.11 -2.53
N THR A 85 -31.87 4.19 -2.96
CA THR A 85 -32.32 4.55 -4.32
C THR A 85 -31.95 5.98 -4.74
N SER A 86 -30.87 6.53 -4.17
CA SER A 86 -30.30 7.82 -4.55
C SER A 86 -29.71 7.69 -5.95
N GLU A 87 -30.01 8.67 -6.79
CA GLU A 87 -29.51 8.80 -8.17
C GLU A 87 -27.98 9.01 -8.26
N VAL A 88 -27.27 9.04 -7.12
CA VAL A 88 -25.82 9.28 -7.02
C VAL A 88 -25.10 7.96 -6.69
N GLN A 89 -25.25 6.96 -7.55
CA GLN A 89 -24.44 5.72 -7.48
C GLN A 89 -23.22 5.75 -8.41
N SER A 90 -23.02 6.84 -9.15
CA SER A 90 -21.90 7.06 -10.06
C SER A 90 -20.78 7.88 -9.39
N GLU A 91 -19.59 7.86 -10.01
CA GLU A 91 -18.41 8.69 -9.63
C GLU A 91 -17.67 8.30 -8.34
N VAL A 92 -17.87 7.07 -7.84
CA VAL A 92 -17.07 6.51 -6.73
C VAL A 92 -16.00 5.57 -7.30
N ILE A 93 -14.75 5.75 -6.83
CA ILE A 93 -13.65 4.84 -7.12
C ILE A 93 -13.41 3.94 -5.90
N VAL A 94 -13.54 2.62 -6.09
CA VAL A 94 -13.26 1.62 -5.04
C VAL A 94 -11.95 0.91 -5.37
N GLY A 95 -10.93 1.10 -4.53
CA GLY A 95 -9.66 0.38 -4.63
C GLY A 95 -9.73 -0.95 -3.88
N VAL A 96 -9.42 -2.05 -4.57
CA VAL A 96 -9.34 -3.40 -3.98
C VAL A 96 -7.89 -3.86 -3.99
N LEU A 97 -7.35 -4.19 -2.82
CA LEU A 97 -6.03 -4.81 -2.67
C LEU A 97 -6.24 -6.31 -2.42
N ASP A 98 -6.09 -7.10 -3.46
CA ASP A 98 -6.22 -8.57 -3.43
C ASP A 98 -5.14 -9.21 -4.34
N THR A 99 -5.16 -10.52 -4.44
CA THR A 99 -4.33 -11.36 -5.33
C THR A 99 -4.58 -11.13 -6.83
N GLY A 100 -5.68 -10.48 -7.19
CA GLY A 100 -6.03 -10.14 -8.56
C GLY A 100 -7.50 -10.37 -8.86
N VAL A 101 -7.90 -10.04 -10.10
CA VAL A 101 -9.24 -10.30 -10.64
C VAL A 101 -9.12 -10.86 -12.06
N TRP A 102 -10.15 -11.56 -12.53
CA TRP A 102 -10.30 -11.93 -13.93
C TRP A 102 -11.23 -10.93 -14.61
N PRO A 103 -10.73 -9.89 -15.30
CA PRO A 103 -11.58 -8.86 -15.89
C PRO A 103 -12.49 -9.38 -17.01
N GLU A 104 -12.23 -10.59 -17.55
CA GLU A 104 -13.00 -11.18 -18.64
C GLU A 104 -14.31 -11.83 -18.19
N ILE A 105 -14.55 -11.98 -16.88
CA ILE A 105 -15.79 -12.58 -16.39
C ILE A 105 -16.94 -11.55 -16.48
N LYS A 106 -18.15 -12.07 -16.71
CA LYS A 106 -19.36 -11.25 -16.89
C LYS A 106 -19.66 -10.28 -15.75
N SER A 107 -19.19 -10.56 -14.53
CA SER A 107 -19.37 -9.66 -13.38
C SER A 107 -18.62 -8.32 -13.51
N PHE A 108 -17.64 -8.22 -14.42
CA PHE A 108 -16.92 -6.99 -14.74
C PHE A 108 -17.26 -6.44 -16.14
N ASP A 109 -18.34 -6.92 -16.77
CA ASP A 109 -18.83 -6.36 -18.03
C ASP A 109 -19.32 -4.93 -17.80
N ASP A 110 -18.65 -3.96 -18.41
CA ASP A 110 -18.95 -2.54 -18.32
C ASP A 110 -19.93 -2.07 -19.41
N THR A 111 -20.50 -3.00 -20.20
CA THR A 111 -21.51 -2.68 -21.22
C THR A 111 -22.68 -1.91 -20.60
N GLY A 112 -22.91 -0.70 -21.10
CA GLY A 112 -23.97 0.20 -20.62
C GLY A 112 -23.55 1.16 -19.50
N MET A 113 -22.29 1.09 -19.03
CA MET A 113 -21.72 2.10 -18.14
C MET A 113 -21.32 3.37 -18.90
N GLY A 114 -21.29 4.49 -18.18
CA GLY A 114 -20.81 5.77 -18.71
C GLY A 114 -19.29 5.82 -18.92
N PRO A 115 -18.74 6.93 -19.41
CA PRO A 115 -17.30 7.07 -19.61
C PRO A 115 -16.55 6.98 -18.27
N VAL A 116 -15.32 6.44 -18.33
CA VAL A 116 -14.39 6.41 -17.19
C VAL A 116 -14.24 7.83 -16.59
N PRO A 117 -14.31 7.99 -15.26
CA PRO A 117 -14.17 9.30 -14.61
C PRO A 117 -12.87 10.01 -15.01
N ARG A 118 -12.94 11.30 -15.36
CA ARG A 118 -11.79 12.07 -15.86
C ARG A 118 -10.58 12.13 -14.91
N GLY A 119 -10.82 11.97 -13.60
CA GLY A 119 -9.78 11.97 -12.57
C GLY A 119 -9.11 10.60 -12.35
N TRP A 120 -9.62 9.53 -12.98
CA TRP A 120 -9.05 8.20 -12.86
C TRP A 120 -7.69 8.13 -13.57
N LYS A 121 -6.70 7.56 -12.89
CA LYS A 121 -5.32 7.38 -13.39
C LYS A 121 -4.88 5.91 -13.41
N GLY A 122 -5.81 4.99 -13.15
CA GLY A 122 -5.54 3.57 -13.29
C GLY A 122 -5.59 3.13 -14.75
N VAL A 123 -5.31 1.83 -14.95
CA VAL A 123 -5.34 1.14 -16.24
C VAL A 123 -6.54 0.21 -16.26
#